data_AF-A0A942H374-F1
#
_entry.id   AF-A0A942H374-F1
#
_cell.length_a   1.000
_cell.length_b   1.000
_cell.length_c   1.000
_cell.angle_alpha   90.00
_cell.angle_beta   90.00
_cell.angle_gamma   90.00
#
_symmetry.space_group_name_H-M   'P 1'
#
loop_
_entity.id
_entity.type
_entity.pdbx_description
1 polymer ?
#
loop_
_entity_poly.entity_id
_entity_poly.type
_entity_poly.pdbx_seq_one_letter_code
_entity_poly.pdbx_strand_id
1 'polypeptide(L)'
;MEVPPKVKIRKPTGVFIVCGLVFLNFGLYQFIQDFMAMRNAEVETPVIITALVIGLDVLCALSAIWALLGDNAGRISMLAFLSLSMLWSVFVLIFAISKAEKDAAGYYDASIFVFGFSLLKPLFLLGLSWWYFTQQKVVAYYKQDNNYGLF
;
A
#
# COMPACT_ATOMS: atom_id res chain seq x y z
N MET A 1 16.63 -18.41 -39.79
CA MET A 1 16.98 -18.90 -38.45
C MET A 1 15.72 -18.78 -37.61
N GLU A 2 15.14 -19.92 -37.20
CA GLU A 2 14.00 -19.90 -36.27
C GLU A 2 14.51 -19.44 -34.91
N VAL A 3 13.97 -18.33 -34.42
CA VAL A 3 14.29 -17.83 -33.09
C VAL A 3 13.72 -18.84 -32.09
N PRO A 4 14.54 -19.42 -31.19
CA PRO A 4 14.05 -20.39 -30.22
C PRO A 4 12.92 -19.76 -29.40
N PRO A 5 11.84 -20.50 -29.11
CA PRO A 5 10.69 -19.96 -28.41
C PRO A 5 11.12 -19.40 -27.05
N LYS A 6 10.83 -18.11 -26.80
CA LYS A 6 11.08 -17.48 -25.49
C LYS A 6 10.38 -18.29 -24.41
N VAL A 7 11.15 -18.89 -23.51
CA VAL A 7 10.62 -19.59 -22.32
C VAL A 7 9.92 -18.55 -21.45
N LYS A 8 8.59 -18.60 -21.37
CA LYS A 8 7.82 -17.71 -20.50
C LYS A 8 8.04 -18.11 -19.03
N ILE A 9 8.40 -17.13 -18.21
CA ILE A 9 8.46 -17.25 -16.76
C ILE A 9 7.02 -17.36 -16.26
N ARG A 10 6.70 -18.47 -15.60
CA ARG A 10 5.39 -18.66 -14.96
C ARG A 10 5.21 -17.63 -13.84
N LYS A 11 3.99 -17.13 -13.69
CA LYS A 11 3.63 -16.20 -12.62
C LYS A 11 3.97 -16.82 -11.26
N PRO A 12 4.87 -16.20 -10.47
CA PRO A 12 5.21 -16.71 -9.14
C PRO A 12 3.98 -16.70 -8.22
N THR A 13 3.75 -17.78 -7.47
CA THR A 13 2.57 -17.90 -6.58
C THR A 13 2.47 -16.76 -5.57
N GLY A 14 3.60 -16.27 -5.06
CA GLY A 14 3.63 -15.16 -4.11
C GLY A 14 3.12 -13.84 -4.68
N VAL A 15 3.07 -13.65 -6.01
CA VAL A 15 2.42 -12.48 -6.61
C VAL A 15 0.95 -12.43 -6.24
N PHE A 16 0.25 -13.57 -6.34
CA PHE A 16 -1.17 -13.65 -5.96
C PHE A 16 -1.38 -13.36 -4.48
N ILE A 17 -0.52 -13.94 -3.62
CA ILE A 17 -0.64 -13.80 -2.17
C ILE A 17 -0.39 -12.36 -1.75
N VAL A 18 0.72 -11.75 -2.19
CA VAL A 18 1.08 -10.40 -1.76
C VAL A 18 0.15 -9.35 -2.35
N CYS A 19 -0.21 -9.44 -3.64
CA CYS A 19 -1.21 -8.55 -4.23
C CYS A 19 -2.57 -8.67 -3.53
N GLY A 20 -3.01 -9.89 -3.19
CA GLY A 20 -4.25 -10.13 -2.45
C GLY A 20 -4.20 -9.51 -1.05
N LEU A 21 -3.09 -9.66 -0.33
CA LEU A 21 -2.90 -9.04 0.99
C LEU A 21 -2.92 -7.52 0.91
N VAL A 22 -2.25 -6.92 -0.09
CA VAL A 22 -2.27 -5.46 -0.31
C VAL A 22 -3.68 -4.99 -0.63
N PHE A 23 -4.35 -5.64 -1.58
CA PHE A 23 -5.72 -5.30 -1.96
C PHE A 23 -6.68 -5.37 -0.77
N LEU A 24 -6.63 -6.44 0.03
CA LEU A 24 -7.53 -6.60 1.16
C LEU A 24 -7.24 -5.62 2.28
N ASN A 25 -5.96 -5.37 2.63
CA ASN A 25 -5.62 -4.58 3.81
C ASN A 25 -5.52 -3.08 3.54
N PHE A 26 -4.93 -2.67 2.41
CA PHE A 26 -4.70 -1.25 2.06
C PHE A 26 -5.67 -0.72 1.01
N GLY A 27 -6.34 -1.61 0.29
CA GLY A 27 -7.42 -1.22 -0.62
C GLY A 27 -8.75 -1.26 0.09
N LEU A 28 -9.32 -2.45 0.21
CA LEU A 28 -10.72 -2.65 0.61
C LEU A 28 -10.96 -2.35 2.09
N TYR A 29 -10.17 -2.95 2.99
CA TYR A 29 -10.37 -2.78 4.43
C TYR A 29 -10.12 -1.33 4.85
N GLN A 30 -9.02 -0.73 4.40
CA GLN A 30 -8.68 0.66 4.69
C GLN A 30 -9.76 1.62 4.15
N PHE A 31 -10.19 1.44 2.89
CA PHE A 31 -11.27 2.23 2.31
C PHE A 31 -12.56 2.16 3.14
N ILE A 32 -12.95 0.96 3.59
CA ILE A 32 -14.14 0.78 4.43
C ILE A 32 -13.96 1.51 5.77
N GLN A 33 -12.79 1.42 6.41
CA GLN A 33 -12.52 2.10 7.67
C GLN A 33 -12.57 3.61 7.51
N ASP A 34 -11.89 4.16 6.51
CA ASP A 34 -11.80 5.61 6.28
C ASP A 34 -13.15 6.18 5.86
N PHE A 35 -13.90 5.46 5.02
CA PHE A 35 -15.26 5.83 4.66
C PHE A 35 -16.21 5.84 5.88
N MET A 36 -16.14 4.82 6.74
CA MET A 36 -16.94 4.78 7.97
C MET A 36 -16.54 5.87 8.96
N ALA A 37 -15.24 6.14 9.11
CA ALA A 37 -14.73 7.19 9.98
C ALA A 37 -15.23 8.56 9.53
N MET A 38 -15.18 8.85 8.22
CA MET A 38 -15.73 10.09 7.66
C MET A 38 -17.23 10.20 7.84
N ARG A 39 -17.99 9.10 7.70
CA ARG A 39 -19.44 9.10 7.91
C ARG A 39 -19.83 9.43 9.34
N ASN A 40 -19.01 9.02 10.30
CA ASN A 40 -19.26 9.20 11.73
C ASN A 40 -18.53 10.41 12.32
N ALA A 41 -17.79 11.18 11.52
CA ALA A 41 -17.03 12.33 11.99
C ALA A 41 -17.97 13.48 12.36
N GLU A 42 -17.85 13.98 13.60
CA GLU A 42 -18.60 15.14 14.08
C GLU A 42 -18.08 16.47 13.49
N VAL A 43 -16.88 16.46 12.92
CA VAL A 43 -16.22 17.63 12.31
C VAL A 43 -15.98 17.36 10.83
N GLU A 44 -16.40 18.31 9.98
CA GLU A 44 -16.18 18.23 8.53
C GLU A 44 -14.68 18.15 8.20
N THR A 45 -14.25 17.00 7.69
CA THR A 45 -12.88 16.83 7.20
C THR A 45 -12.75 17.59 5.88
N PRO A 46 -11.69 18.40 5.67
CA PRO A 46 -11.51 19.14 4.42
C PRO A 46 -11.58 18.20 3.20
N VAL A 47 -12.40 18.57 2.20
CA VAL A 47 -12.66 17.74 1.00
C VAL A 47 -11.38 17.27 0.31
N ILE A 48 -10.35 18.11 0.27
CA ILE A 48 -9.05 17.77 -0.33
C ILE A 48 -8.37 16.61 0.40
N ILE A 49 -8.42 16.61 1.75
CA ILE A 49 -7.83 15.53 2.56
C ILE A 49 -8.63 14.25 2.35
N THR A 50 -9.96 14.34 2.36
CA THR A 50 -10.85 13.20 2.09
C THR A 50 -10.58 12.57 0.72
N ALA A 51 -10.49 13.39 -0.33
CA ALA A 51 -10.20 12.92 -1.68
C ALA A 51 -8.80 12.28 -1.79
N LEU A 52 -7.82 12.82 -1.06
CA LEU A 52 -6.46 12.28 -1.02
C LEU A 52 -6.41 10.92 -0.34
N VAL A 53 -7.05 10.76 0.83
CA VAL A 53 -7.05 9.50 1.59
C VAL A 53 -7.78 8.40 0.83
N ILE A 54 -9.04 8.64 0.45
CA ILE A 54 -9.83 7.68 -0.33
C ILE A 54 -9.14 7.38 -1.67
N GLY A 55 -8.58 8.40 -2.31
CA GLY A 55 -7.85 8.24 -3.56
C GLY A 55 -6.65 7.32 -3.42
N LEU A 56 -5.88 7.44 -2.33
CA LEU A 56 -4.74 6.56 -2.05
C LEU A 56 -5.18 5.10 -1.86
N ASP A 57 -6.27 4.84 -1.15
CA ASP A 57 -6.78 3.47 -0.93
C ASP A 57 -7.22 2.84 -2.26
N VAL A 58 -7.95 3.59 -3.07
CA VAL A 58 -8.41 3.14 -4.39
C VAL A 58 -7.22 2.89 -5.33
N LEU A 59 -6.24 3.79 -5.35
CA LEU A 59 -5.03 3.63 -6.16
C LEU A 59 -4.17 2.45 -5.70
N CYS A 60 -4.07 2.19 -4.39
CA CYS A 60 -3.47 0.98 -3.84
C CYS A 60 -4.20 -0.29 -4.31
N ALA A 61 -5.54 -0.29 -4.25
CA ALA A 61 -6.35 -1.43 -4.70
C ALA A 61 -6.18 -1.70 -6.20
N LEU A 62 -6.29 -0.66 -7.03
CA LEU A 62 -6.18 -0.76 -8.49
C LEU A 62 -4.77 -1.17 -8.92
N SER A 63 -3.74 -0.61 -8.31
CA SER A 63 -2.35 -0.98 -8.61
C SER A 63 -2.03 -2.41 -8.19
N ALA A 64 -2.63 -2.92 -7.09
CA ALA A 64 -2.50 -4.33 -6.71
C ALA A 64 -3.15 -5.27 -7.74
N ILE A 65 -4.32 -4.92 -8.26
CA ILE A 65 -4.98 -5.66 -9.36
C ILE A 65 -4.12 -5.59 -10.63
N TRP A 66 -3.57 -4.43 -10.95
CA TRP A 66 -2.74 -4.25 -12.13
C TRP A 66 -1.42 -5.03 -12.05
N ALA A 67 -0.78 -5.04 -10.88
CA ALA A 67 0.35 -5.92 -10.60
C ALA A 67 -0.05 -7.39 -10.75
N LEU A 68 -1.23 -7.79 -10.27
CA LEU A 68 -1.74 -9.14 -10.42
C LEU A 68 -1.88 -9.57 -11.89
N LEU A 69 -2.18 -8.64 -12.81
CA LEU A 69 -2.25 -8.92 -14.25
C LEU A 69 -0.88 -9.23 -14.87
N GLY A 70 0.22 -8.94 -14.17
CA GLY A 70 1.59 -9.24 -14.62
C GLY A 70 2.33 -8.07 -15.25
N ASP A 71 1.78 -6.86 -15.17
CA ASP A 71 2.40 -5.64 -15.69
C ASP A 71 3.42 -5.05 -14.71
N ASN A 72 4.62 -4.73 -15.23
CA ASN A 72 5.68 -4.10 -14.45
C ASN A 72 5.32 -2.70 -13.94
N ALA A 73 4.52 -1.94 -14.70
CA ALA A 73 4.02 -0.64 -14.25
C ALA A 73 3.04 -0.80 -13.07
N GLY A 74 2.21 -1.85 -13.10
CA GLY A 74 1.37 -2.27 -11.96
C GLY A 74 2.21 -2.57 -10.71
N ARG A 75 3.29 -3.35 -10.86
CA ARG A 75 4.21 -3.65 -9.74
C ARG A 75 4.80 -2.38 -9.11
N ILE A 76 5.33 -1.48 -9.95
CA ILE A 76 6.01 -0.27 -9.49
C ILE A 76 4.99 0.69 -8.83
N SER A 77 3.84 0.90 -9.46
CA SER A 77 2.79 1.75 -8.91
C SER A 77 2.26 1.22 -7.58
N MET A 78 2.09 -0.10 -7.45
CA MET A 78 1.67 -0.72 -6.19
C MET A 78 2.67 -0.47 -5.06
N LEU A 79 3.98 -0.63 -5.31
CA LEU A 79 5.00 -0.30 -4.31
C LEU A 79 5.04 1.19 -3.97
N ALA A 80 4.84 2.07 -4.96
CA ALA A 80 4.82 3.51 -4.77
C ALA A 80 3.63 3.95 -3.91
N PHE A 81 2.41 3.53 -4.26
CA PHE A 81 1.20 3.88 -3.51
C PHE A 81 1.22 3.28 -2.10
N LEU A 82 1.66 2.03 -1.94
CA LEU A 82 1.79 1.41 -0.62
C LEU A 82 2.76 2.19 0.29
N SER A 83 3.88 2.66 -0.29
CA SER A 83 4.86 3.48 0.44
C SER A 83 4.27 4.85 0.78
N LEU A 84 3.50 5.46 -0.13
CA LEU A 84 2.85 6.74 0.10
C LEU A 84 1.76 6.66 1.17
N SER A 85 0.94 5.61 1.17
CA SER A 85 -0.03 5.32 2.26
C SER A 85 0.66 5.17 3.61
N MET A 86 1.84 4.52 3.65
CA MET A 86 2.61 4.40 4.89
C MET A 86 3.18 5.74 5.35
N LEU A 87 3.73 6.54 4.43
CA LEU A 87 4.23 7.88 4.73
C LEU A 87 3.11 8.78 5.26
N TRP A 88 1.92 8.70 4.67
CA TRP A 88 0.73 9.40 5.14
C TRP A 88 0.36 8.99 6.57
N SER A 89 0.32 7.68 6.85
CA SER A 89 0.00 7.15 8.19
C SER A 89 1.02 7.62 9.25
N VAL A 90 2.32 7.64 8.90
CA VAL A 90 3.39 8.15 9.76
C VAL A 90 3.25 9.65 9.98
N PHE A 91 2.92 10.42 8.93
CA PHE A 91 2.68 11.85 9.04
C PHE A 91 1.53 12.15 10.02
N VAL A 92 0.41 11.42 9.90
CA VAL A 92 -0.74 11.54 10.82
C VAL A 92 -0.32 11.18 12.26
N LEU A 93 0.47 10.13 12.46
CA LEU A 93 0.97 9.75 13.79
C LEU A 93 1.84 10.86 14.39
N ILE A 94 2.81 11.38 13.64
CA ILE A 94 3.69 12.46 14.10
C ILE A 94 2.86 13.70 14.45
N PHE A 95 1.89 14.05 13.61
CA PHE A 95 1.01 15.17 13.86
C PHE A 95 0.17 14.97 15.14
N ALA A 96 -0.43 13.79 15.32
CA ALA A 96 -1.19 13.44 16.51
C ALA A 96 -0.33 13.52 17.78
N ILE A 97 0.89 12.98 17.75
CA ILE A 97 1.84 13.09 18.87
C ILE A 97 2.21 14.55 19.13
N SER A 98 2.46 15.34 18.08
CA SER A 98 2.87 16.75 18.22
C SER A 98 1.79 17.65 18.82
N LYS A 99 0.52 17.25 18.68
CA LYS A 99 -0.66 17.94 19.23
C LYS A 99 -1.19 17.28 20.49
N ALA A 100 -0.54 16.23 20.98
CA ALA A 100 -0.97 15.50 22.16
C ALA A 100 -0.76 16.35 23.40
N GLU A 101 -1.84 16.73 24.05
CA GLU A 101 -1.80 17.32 25.39
C GLU A 101 -1.84 16.21 26.45
N LYS A 102 -1.17 16.47 27.58
CA LYS A 102 -1.24 15.57 28.73
C LYS A 102 -2.53 15.81 29.48
N ASP A 103 -3.14 14.75 29.97
CA ASP A 103 -4.29 14.85 30.86
C ASP A 103 -3.90 15.45 32.23
N ALA A 104 -4.89 15.67 33.10
CA ALA A 104 -4.68 16.23 34.43
C ALA A 104 -3.78 15.36 35.34
N ALA A 105 -3.58 14.09 34.99
CA ALA A 105 -2.68 13.16 35.69
C ALA A 105 -1.29 13.08 35.04
N GLY A 106 -1.05 13.84 33.96
CA GLY A 106 0.23 13.90 33.26
C GLY A 106 0.46 12.82 32.21
N TYR A 107 -0.55 11.99 31.90
CA TYR A 107 -0.50 10.93 30.91
C TYR A 107 -0.94 11.42 29.53
N TYR A 108 -0.38 10.81 28.49
CA TYR A 108 -0.82 11.04 27.11
C TYR A 108 -1.98 10.11 26.76
N ASP A 109 -2.83 10.53 25.83
CA ASP A 109 -3.96 9.75 25.36
C ASP A 109 -3.52 8.35 24.86
N ALA A 110 -4.11 7.31 25.44
CA ALA A 110 -3.88 5.92 25.08
C ALA A 110 -4.19 5.63 23.60
N SER A 111 -5.09 6.42 22.99
CA SER A 111 -5.45 6.31 21.56
C SER A 111 -4.23 6.47 20.64
N ILE A 112 -3.27 7.33 21.00
CA ILE A 112 -2.05 7.59 20.22
C ILE A 112 -1.13 6.36 20.24
N PHE A 113 -1.00 5.72 21.40
CA PHE A 113 -0.21 4.49 21.54
C PHE A 113 -0.83 3.33 20.77
N VAL A 114 -2.17 3.18 20.86
CA VAL A 114 -2.91 2.16 20.12
C VAL A 114 -2.77 2.38 18.61
N PHE A 115 -2.87 3.64 18.15
CA PHE A 115 -2.65 3.99 16.76
C PHE A 115 -1.23 3.66 16.30
N GLY A 116 -0.20 4.05 17.07
CA GLY A 116 1.19 3.70 16.76
C GLY A 116 1.44 2.19 16.68
N PHE A 117 0.87 1.40 17.59
CA PHE A 117 0.97 -0.06 17.57
C PHE A 117 0.24 -0.67 16.36
N SER A 118 -0.89 -0.10 15.96
CA SER A 118 -1.66 -0.55 14.79
C SER A 118 -0.87 -0.43 13.48
N LEU A 119 0.14 0.45 13.42
CA LEU A 119 1.02 0.62 12.25
C LEU A 119 2.03 -0.51 12.05
N LEU A 120 2.24 -1.40 13.03
CA LEU A 120 3.18 -2.52 12.87
C LEU A 120 2.76 -3.49 11.76
N LYS A 121 1.47 -3.79 11.66
CA LYS A 121 0.91 -4.66 10.62
C LYS A 121 1.12 -4.08 9.21
N PRO A 122 0.74 -2.83 8.90
CA PRO A 122 0.99 -2.25 7.59
C PRO A 122 2.49 -2.08 7.29
N LEU A 123 3.33 -1.76 8.28
CA LEU A 123 4.79 -1.73 8.10
C LEU A 123 5.35 -3.10 7.71
N PHE A 124 4.88 -4.17 8.35
CA PHE A 124 5.27 -5.53 7.99
C PHE A 124 4.86 -5.87 6.55
N LEU A 125 3.63 -5.54 6.15
CA LEU A 125 3.15 -5.78 4.79
C LEU A 125 3.88 -4.94 3.74
N LEU A 126 4.26 -3.71 4.07
CA LEU A 126 5.12 -2.87 3.23
C LEU A 126 6.49 -3.55 3.03
N GLY A 127 7.12 -3.97 4.13
CA GLY A 127 8.41 -4.65 4.09
C GLY A 127 8.36 -5.96 3.29
N LEU A 128 7.33 -6.78 3.52
CA LEU A 128 7.09 -8.01 2.77
C LEU A 128 6.90 -7.74 1.27
N SER A 129 6.11 -6.71 0.93
CA SER A 129 5.83 -6.34 -0.47
C SER A 129 7.10 -5.88 -1.17
N TRP A 130 7.86 -4.98 -0.56
CA TRP A 130 9.14 -4.53 -1.08
C TRP A 130 10.13 -5.68 -1.24
N TRP A 131 10.32 -6.49 -0.19
CA TRP A 131 11.22 -7.63 -0.23
C TRP A 131 10.87 -8.61 -1.33
N TYR A 132 9.58 -8.93 -1.51
CA TYR A 132 9.12 -9.90 -2.49
C TYR A 132 9.20 -9.37 -3.92
N PHE A 133 8.67 -8.17 -4.19
CA PHE A 133 8.57 -7.63 -5.55
C PHE A 133 9.89 -7.10 -6.11
N THR A 134 10.92 -6.93 -5.26
CA THR A 134 12.29 -6.60 -5.69
C THR A 134 13.17 -7.84 -5.92
N GLN A 135 12.70 -9.05 -5.59
CA GLN A 135 13.43 -10.28 -5.89
C GLN A 135 13.69 -10.41 -7.40
N GLN A 136 14.91 -10.78 -7.79
CA GLN A 136 15.31 -10.90 -9.19
C GLN A 136 14.36 -11.78 -10.02
N LYS A 137 13.89 -12.90 -9.45
CA LYS A 137 12.94 -13.82 -10.11
C LYS A 137 11.60 -13.16 -10.41
N VAL A 138 11.09 -12.35 -9.49
CA VAL A 138 9.82 -11.63 -9.64
C VAL A 138 9.99 -10.47 -10.61
N VAL A 139 11.10 -9.73 -10.52
CA VAL A 139 11.42 -8.66 -11.47
C VAL A 139 11.53 -9.19 -12.90
N ALA A 140 12.19 -10.34 -13.09
CA ALA A 140 12.29 -11.00 -14.39
C ALA A 140 10.91 -11.40 -14.93
N TYR A 141 10.02 -11.95 -14.10
CA TYR A 141 8.63 -12.24 -14.47
C TYR A 141 7.91 -11.00 -15.00
N TYR A 142 7.98 -9.87 -14.28
CA TYR A 142 7.29 -8.64 -14.69
C TYR A 142 7.90 -7.97 -15.92
N LYS A 143 9.20 -8.12 -16.14
CA LYS A 143 9.88 -7.54 -17.32
C LYS A 143 9.76 -8.40 -18.59
N GLN A 144 9.23 -9.62 -18.50
CA GLN A 144 9.24 -10.57 -19.61
C GLN A 144 8.36 -10.13 -20.80
N ASP A 145 7.20 -9.53 -20.52
CA ASP A 145 6.24 -9.06 -21.53
C ASP A 145 6.44 -7.57 -21.86
N ASN A 146 7.24 -6.87 -21.05
CA ASN A 146 7.43 -5.43 -21.15
C ASN A 146 8.38 -4.98 -22.27
N ASN A 147 8.84 -5.89 -23.13
CA ASN A 147 9.59 -5.59 -24.36
C ASN A 147 10.64 -4.46 -24.21
N TYR A 148 11.39 -4.42 -23.11
CA TYR A 148 12.66 -3.67 -23.05
C TYR A 148 13.75 -4.42 -23.83
N GLY A 149 13.41 -4.84 -25.05
CA GLY A 149 14.32 -5.08 -26.16
C GLY A 149 14.24 -3.90 -27.13
N LEU A 150 14.14 -2.69 -26.58
CA LEU A 150 14.52 -1.47 -27.29
C LEU A 150 15.94 -1.14 -26.82
N PHE A 151 16.84 -1.17 -27.80
CA PHE A 151 18.31 -1.04 -27.77
C PHE A 151 19.08 -2.35 -27.57
#